data_AF-A0A662LHJ0-F1
#
_entry.id   AF-A0A662LHJ0-F1
#
_cell.length_a   1.000
_cell.length_b   1.000
_cell.length_c   1.000
_cell.angle_alpha   90.00
_cell.angle_beta   90.00
_cell.angle_gamma   90.00
#
_symmetry.space_group_name_H-M   'P 1'
#
loop_
_entity.id
_entity.type
_entity.pdbx_description
1 polymer ?
#
loop_
_entity_poly.entity_id
_entity_poly.type
_entity_poly.pdbx_seq_one_letter_code
_entity_poly.pdbx_strand_id
1 'polypeptide(L)'
;GGVRRRARIFERAEGGFTAMERTVGFTCAAFARILLEEEVEPGLYAPEMLHRYAERIFEMVGVEVLRGERYGCAEGHRGEKAGEEGF
;
A
#
# COMPACT_ATOMS: atom_id res chain seq x y z
N GLY A 1 18.71 20.81 -3.71
CA GLY A 1 18.79 19.49 -3.04
C GLY A 1 17.40 19.02 -2.73
N GLY A 2 16.90 18.00 -3.43
CA GLY A 2 15.54 17.48 -3.23
C GLY A 2 15.50 16.55 -2.02
N VAL A 3 14.71 16.89 -1.00
CA VAL A 3 14.44 16.01 0.14
C VAL A 3 13.68 14.80 -0.38
N ARG A 4 14.35 13.63 -0.47
CA ARG A 4 13.66 12.36 -0.72
C ARG A 4 12.87 11.99 0.52
N ARG A 5 11.55 12.08 0.45
CA ARG A 5 10.65 11.59 1.50
C ARG A 5 10.55 10.07 1.37
N ARG A 6 10.76 9.34 2.47
CA ARG A 6 10.42 7.90 2.56
C ARG A 6 9.11 7.76 3.30
N ALA A 7 8.29 6.83 2.83
CA ALA A 7 7.07 6.36 3.48
C ALA A 7 7.20 4.86 3.72
N ARG A 8 6.69 4.39 4.87
CA ARG A 8 6.46 2.97 5.13
C ARG A 8 4.96 2.75 5.18
N ILE A 9 4.49 1.73 4.46
CA ILE A 9 3.11 1.29 4.42
C ILE A 9 3.07 -0.10 5.04
N PHE A 10 2.23 -0.28 6.06
CA PHE A 10 2.03 -1.56 6.71
C PHE A 10 0.55 -1.94 6.58
N GLU A 11 0.29 -3.16 6.14
CA GLU A 11 -1.05 -3.77 6.13
C GLU A 11 -0.96 -5.12 6.81
N ARG A 12 -2.06 -5.55 7.46
CA ARG A 12 -2.14 -6.82 8.17
C ARG A 12 -3.31 -7.65 7.66
N ALA A 13 -3.18 -8.97 7.78
CA ALA A 13 -4.32 -9.85 7.54
C ALA A 13 -5.37 -9.64 8.64
N GLU A 14 -6.60 -9.36 8.25
CA GLU A 14 -7.70 -9.04 9.16
C GLU A 14 -9.05 -9.27 8.46
N GLY A 15 -10.05 -9.70 9.22
CA GLY A 15 -11.41 -9.90 8.71
C GLY A 15 -11.55 -11.06 7.72
N GLY A 16 -10.64 -12.03 7.77
CA GLY A 16 -10.61 -13.18 6.85
C GLY A 16 -9.87 -12.93 5.53
N PHE A 17 -9.28 -11.74 5.35
CA PHE A 17 -8.48 -11.41 4.18
C PHE A 17 -6.99 -11.36 4.52
N THR A 18 -6.17 -11.83 3.58
CA THR A 18 -4.72 -11.68 3.63
C THR A 18 -4.30 -10.21 3.48
N ALA A 19 -3.09 -9.88 3.93
CA ALA A 19 -2.52 -8.55 3.71
C ALA A 19 -2.43 -8.20 2.21
N MET A 20 -2.20 -9.20 1.33
CA MET A 20 -2.17 -9.00 -0.13
C MET A 20 -3.56 -8.66 -0.68
N GLU A 21 -4.59 -9.42 -0.29
CA GLU A 21 -5.97 -9.16 -0.76
C GLU A 21 -6.46 -7.78 -0.32
N ARG A 22 -6.07 -7.35 0.89
CA ARG A 22 -6.37 -6.00 1.37
C ARG A 22 -5.62 -4.95 0.57
N THR A 23 -4.29 -5.04 0.48
CA THR A 23 -3.49 -4.04 -0.26
C THR A 23 -3.78 -3.97 -1.76
N VAL A 24 -4.22 -5.04 -2.39
CA VAL A 24 -4.56 -5.03 -3.83
C VAL A 24 -6.06 -4.78 -4.03
N GLY A 25 -6.89 -5.66 -3.47
CA GLY A 25 -8.33 -5.64 -3.71
C GLY A 25 -9.03 -4.41 -3.15
N PHE A 26 -8.69 -3.98 -1.93
CA PHE A 26 -9.38 -2.85 -1.30
C PHE A 26 -8.97 -1.54 -1.96
N THR A 27 -7.70 -1.43 -2.36
CA THR A 27 -7.18 -0.29 -3.12
C THR A 27 -7.87 -0.17 -4.48
N CYS A 28 -8.09 -1.29 -5.18
CA CYS A 28 -8.88 -1.32 -6.41
C CYS A 28 -10.34 -0.90 -6.18
N ALA A 29 -10.98 -1.41 -5.13
CA ALA A 29 -12.35 -1.06 -4.79
C ALA A 29 -12.51 0.43 -4.40
N ALA A 30 -11.57 0.96 -3.61
CA ALA A 30 -11.51 2.37 -3.25
C ALA A 30 -11.36 3.24 -4.51
N PHE A 31 -10.48 2.84 -5.43
CA PHE A 31 -10.29 3.55 -6.68
C PHE A 31 -11.54 3.54 -7.57
N ALA A 32 -12.18 2.38 -7.74
CA ALA A 32 -13.43 2.26 -8.49
C ALA A 32 -14.53 3.17 -7.91
N ARG A 33 -14.64 3.25 -6.59
CA ARG A 33 -15.58 4.16 -5.92
C ARG A 33 -15.25 5.63 -6.21
N ILE A 34 -13.98 6.03 -6.17
CA ILE A 34 -13.57 7.40 -6.49
C ILE A 34 -13.94 7.75 -7.94
N LEU A 35 -13.70 6.85 -8.90
CA LEU A 35 -14.05 7.10 -10.30
C LEU A 35 -15.55 7.37 -10.49
N LEU A 36 -16.40 6.68 -9.72
CA LEU A 36 -17.85 6.89 -9.72
C LEU A 36 -18.23 8.22 -9.04
N GLU A 37 -17.63 8.55 -7.90
CA GLU A 37 -17.93 9.78 -7.15
C GLU A 37 -17.47 11.05 -7.88
N GLU A 38 -16.37 10.97 -8.64
CA GLU A 38 -15.79 12.09 -9.37
C GLU A 38 -16.28 12.18 -10.83
N GLU A 39 -17.19 11.30 -11.25
CA GLU A 39 -17.70 11.20 -12.62
C GLU A 39 -16.57 11.20 -13.66
N VAL A 40 -15.53 10.39 -13.42
CA VAL A 40 -14.37 10.33 -14.33
C VAL A 40 -14.81 9.69 -15.65
N GLU A 41 -14.53 10.39 -16.75
CA GLU A 41 -14.85 9.90 -18.10
C GLU A 41 -14.25 8.50 -18.38
N PRO A 42 -14.88 7.69 -19.23
CA PRO A 42 -14.28 6.42 -19.65
C PRO A 42 -13.00 6.65 -20.47
N GLY A 43 -11.90 5.96 -20.13
CA GLY A 43 -10.66 6.06 -20.88
C GLY A 43 -9.48 5.27 -20.32
N LEU A 44 -8.38 5.25 -21.08
CA LEU A 44 -7.10 4.75 -20.62
C LEU A 44 -6.30 5.90 -20.01
N TYR A 45 -6.01 5.79 -18.72
CA TYR A 45 -5.33 6.82 -17.96
C TYR A 45 -3.88 6.47 -17.67
N ALA A 46 -3.03 7.49 -17.73
CA ALA A 46 -1.65 7.35 -17.31
C ALA A 46 -1.56 7.23 -15.76
N PRO A 47 -0.54 6.53 -15.22
CA PRO A 47 -0.38 6.34 -13.77
C PRO A 47 -0.32 7.64 -12.96
N GLU A 48 0.08 8.75 -13.57
CA GLU A 48 0.14 10.07 -12.94
C GLU A 48 -1.25 10.60 -12.60
N MET A 49 -2.26 10.27 -13.41
CA MET A 49 -3.65 10.58 -13.10
C MET A 49 -4.08 9.82 -11.84
N LEU A 50 -3.68 8.54 -11.72
CA LEU A 50 -3.99 7.70 -10.56
C LEU A 50 -3.35 8.25 -9.28
N HIS A 51 -2.13 8.79 -9.37
CA HIS A 51 -1.43 9.36 -8.21
C HIS A 51 -2.16 10.51 -7.53
N ARG A 52 -3.02 11.25 -8.25
CA ARG A 52 -3.79 12.36 -7.65
C ARG A 52 -4.75 11.89 -6.55
N TYR A 53 -5.10 10.60 -6.56
CA TYR A 53 -6.02 9.99 -5.63
C TYR A 53 -5.33 9.18 -4.52
N ALA A 54 -4.00 9.04 -4.56
CA ALA A 54 -3.27 8.14 -3.66
C ALA A 54 -3.55 8.43 -2.18
N GLU A 55 -3.55 9.70 -1.76
CA GLU A 55 -3.83 10.10 -0.37
C GLU A 55 -5.25 9.72 0.07
N ARG A 56 -6.25 10.00 -0.77
CA ARG A 56 -7.66 9.64 -0.49
C ARG A 56 -7.85 8.14 -0.44
N ILE A 57 -7.16 7.39 -1.31
CA ILE A 57 -7.19 5.92 -1.27
C ILE A 57 -6.61 5.43 0.05
N PHE A 58 -5.45 5.95 0.48
CA PHE A 58 -4.84 5.56 1.77
C PHE A 58 -5.76 5.84 2.96
N GLU A 59 -6.45 6.98 2.97
CA GLU A 59 -7.47 7.30 3.97
C GLU A 59 -8.63 6.29 3.94
N MET A 60 -9.13 5.93 2.76
CA MET A 60 -10.24 4.98 2.59
C MET A 60 -9.89 3.55 3.01
N VAL A 61 -8.67 3.10 2.73
CA VAL A 61 -8.21 1.75 3.09
C VAL A 61 -7.61 1.66 4.49
N GLY A 62 -7.49 2.79 5.20
CA GLY A 62 -6.95 2.83 6.56
C GLY A 62 -5.44 2.57 6.64
N VAL A 63 -4.70 2.89 5.58
CA VAL A 63 -3.25 2.71 5.55
C VAL A 63 -2.56 3.77 6.41
N GLU A 64 -1.76 3.33 7.38
CA GLU A 64 -0.91 4.21 8.17
C GLU A 64 0.34 4.59 7.38
N VAL A 65 0.45 5.87 7.01
CA VAL A 65 1.62 6.40 6.29
C VAL A 65 2.57 7.09 7.27
N LEU A 66 3.66 6.41 7.64
CA LEU A 66 4.71 7.03 8.46
C LEU A 66 5.58 7.96 7.60
N ARG A 67 5.46 9.27 7.84
CA ARG A 67 6.22 10.31 7.14
C ARG A 67 7.36 10.82 8.01
N GLY A 68 8.59 10.75 7.52
CA GLY A 68 9.68 11.58 8.06
C GLY A 68 10.90 10.88 8.66
N GLU A 69 11.05 9.57 8.51
CA GLU A 69 12.22 8.91 9.10
C GLU A 69 13.40 8.78 8.12
N ARG A 70 14.57 9.28 8.55
CA ARG A 70 15.87 8.95 7.92
C ARG A 70 16.36 7.65 8.54
N TYR A 71 16.47 6.59 7.73
CA TYR A 71 17.21 5.39 8.13
C TYR A 71 18.18 4.94 7.05
N GLY A 72 19.38 4.54 7.48
CA GLY A 72 20.29 3.70 6.70
C GLY A 72 19.66 2.35 6.43
N CYS A 73 20.15 1.66 5.40
CA CYS A 73 19.78 0.27 5.12
C CYS A 73 19.90 -0.55 6.40
N ALA A 74 18.78 -1.07 6.92
CA ALA A 74 18.86 -2.15 7.89
C ALA A 74 19.38 -3.36 7.12
N GLU A 75 20.56 -3.85 7.49
CA GLU A 75 21.07 -5.13 7.02
C GLU A 75 19.99 -6.18 7.20
N GLY A 76 19.71 -6.93 6.14
CA GLY A 76 18.61 -7.87 6.09
C GLY A 76 18.64 -8.82 7.30
N HIS A 77 17.49 -8.97 7.94
CA HIS A 77 17.22 -10.11 8.79
C HIS A 77 17.49 -11.37 7.96
N ARG A 78 18.64 -12.01 8.23
CA ARG A 78 18.98 -13.34 7.72
C ARG A 78 17.90 -14.27 8.30
N GLY A 79 17.01 -14.74 7.43
CA GLY A 79 15.93 -15.63 7.83
C GLY A 79 16.48 -16.82 8.60
N GLU A 80 16.09 -16.96 9.87
CA GLU A 80 16.26 -18.21 10.59
C GLU A 80 15.32 -19.22 9.97
N LYS A 81 15.89 -20.32 9.46
CA LYS A 81 15.12 -21.47 8.99
C LYS A 81 14.32 -22.00 10.17
N ALA A 82 13.00 -22.07 10.02
CA ALA A 82 12.17 -22.87 10.90
C ALA A 82 12.69 -24.32 10.84
N GLY A 83 13.01 -24.88 12.00
CA GLY A 83 13.55 -26.22 12.14
C GLY A 83 12.60 -27.26 11.57
N GLU A 84 13.14 -28.13 10.70
CA GLU A 84 12.58 -29.45 10.46
C GLU A 84 13.07 -30.37 11.58
N GLU A 85 12.26 -30.51 12.63
CA GLU A 85 12.28 -31.71 13.48
C GLU A 85 11.05 -32.55 13.13
N GLY A 86 11.27 -33.86 13.07
CA GLY A 86 10.56 -34.75 12.17
C GLY A 86 9.18 -35.23 12.60
N PHE A 87 8.50 -35.84 11.63
CA PHE A 87 7.56 -36.95 11.74
C PHE A 87 7.62 -37.77 10.45
#